data_AF-A0A7V8VRR1-F1
#
_entry.id   AF-A0A7V8VRR1-F1
#
_cell.length_a   1.000
_cell.length_b   1.000
_cell.length_c   1.000
_cell.angle_alpha   90.00
_cell.angle_beta   90.00
_cell.angle_gamma   90.00
#
_symmetry.space_group_name_H-M   'P 1'
#
loop_
_entity.id
_entity.type
_entity.pdbx_description
1 polymer ?
#
loop_
_entity_poly.entity_id
_entity_poly.type
_entity_poly.pdbx_seq_one_letter_code
_entity_poly.pdbx_strand_id
1 'polypeptide(L)'
;MLLPLLFAAGMALADTVPGPAQERFASTISTTAASAARAGAVIVHRQPALPIVALRLSLLTADPPGYAGAGLLIQHLVYPSLRDQARRVGGRVQMQRTSDAMVYTIVGPASEMYYLARVLRSALEPPRAGAGELLGARHALREARLAEWEIARGHVRAALRGSLFPDDLSAAGTEGSVERLDAASLAAVWSQMYRPERVMVTAVGDVRMGLVQEAFADLPPLPARRPQTELVDTVPAVPLAPAEATRGWLGLGYSAAEMDPHALSVAARLLGDLLREGIPTASVEAEHWWTHHGQALAVVLAVPGPNLPAARRTLGTALATLQQNLSEERVRAAATAARREMLFYARTPDRMAEVLGSFADRDGDAEAAQRFYAQLEQVSVAEVRRVLEQLTARTPARVDIPPQVPARRT
;
A
#
# COMPACT_ATOMS: atom_id res chain seq x y z
N MET A 1 9.88 1.38 7.30
CA MET A 1 10.01 0.85 5.92
C MET A 1 8.61 0.50 5.40
N LEU A 2 7.85 1.54 5.04
CA LEU A 2 6.51 1.42 4.46
C LEU A 2 6.68 1.42 2.94
N LEU A 3 6.50 0.26 2.29
CA LEU A 3 6.41 0.22 0.83
C LEU A 3 5.05 0.81 0.44
N PRO A 4 4.99 1.89 -0.36
CA PRO A 4 3.78 2.18 -1.10
C PRO A 4 3.60 1.06 -2.14
N LEU A 5 2.37 0.57 -2.26
CA LEU A 5 1.93 -0.21 -3.42
C LEU A 5 2.25 0.60 -4.69
N LEU A 6 3.33 0.15 -5.33
CA LEU A 6 3.75 0.26 -6.73
C LEU A 6 3.04 1.29 -7.60
N PHE A 7 3.77 2.33 -7.99
CA PHE A 7 4.03 2.70 -9.38
C PHE A 7 5.27 3.62 -9.39
N ALA A 8 6.46 3.07 -9.12
CA ALA A 8 7.71 3.81 -9.21
C ALA A 8 8.92 2.88 -9.39
N ALA A 9 9.19 2.47 -10.63
CA ALA A 9 10.54 2.20 -11.12
C ALA A 9 10.54 2.12 -12.67
N GLY A 10 10.88 3.24 -13.31
CA GLY A 10 11.28 3.23 -14.71
C GLY A 10 12.64 2.56 -14.87
N MET A 11 12.66 1.29 -15.28
CA MET A 11 13.82 0.66 -15.92
C MET A 11 13.55 0.54 -17.42
N ALA A 12 14.39 1.21 -18.21
CA ALA A 12 14.49 0.97 -19.64
C ALA A 12 15.11 -0.42 -19.87
N LEU A 13 14.33 -1.35 -20.42
CA LEU A 13 14.80 -2.63 -20.91
C LEU A 13 14.34 -2.79 -22.36
N ALA A 14 15.30 -3.17 -23.21
CA ALA A 14 15.18 -3.35 -24.65
C ALA A 14 14.19 -4.46 -25.04
N ASP A 15 13.66 -4.33 -26.26
CA ASP A 15 12.67 -5.19 -26.87
C ASP A 15 13.07 -6.68 -26.88
N THR A 16 12.30 -7.49 -26.15
CA THR A 16 12.20 -8.94 -26.39
C THR A 16 10.73 -9.33 -26.52
N VAL A 17 10.43 -10.02 -27.61
CA VAL A 17 9.13 -10.51 -28.09
C VAL A 17 8.31 -11.22 -26.98
N PRO A 18 6.99 -10.99 -26.84
CA PRO A 18 6.19 -11.62 -25.80
C PRO A 18 5.77 -13.07 -26.17
N GLY A 19 6.21 -14.04 -25.36
CA GLY A 19 5.61 -15.37 -25.18
C GLY A 19 4.74 -15.46 -23.90
N PRO A 20 4.29 -16.65 -23.46
CA PRO A 20 2.96 -17.02 -22.89
C PRO A 20 2.53 -16.39 -21.55
N ALA A 21 2.66 -15.07 -21.38
CA ALA A 21 2.32 -14.37 -20.14
C ALA A 21 0.81 -14.19 -19.92
N GLN A 22 0.00 -14.12 -20.99
CA GLN A 22 -1.47 -13.96 -20.88
C GLN A 22 -2.15 -15.16 -20.20
N GLU A 23 -1.70 -16.39 -20.47
CA GLU A 23 -2.26 -17.59 -19.84
C GLU A 23 -1.97 -17.67 -18.32
N ARG A 24 -0.91 -17.00 -17.84
CA ARG A 24 -0.53 -17.03 -16.42
C ARG A 24 -1.41 -16.16 -15.53
N PHE A 25 -1.96 -15.06 -16.06
CA PHE A 25 -2.97 -14.29 -15.33
C PHE A 25 -4.38 -14.89 -15.49
N ALA A 26 -4.61 -15.63 -16.58
CA ALA A 26 -5.86 -16.35 -16.84
C ALA A 26 -5.97 -17.72 -16.13
N SER A 27 -4.95 -18.15 -15.38
CA SER A 27 -5.07 -19.36 -14.55
C SER A 27 -6.21 -19.18 -13.55
N THR A 28 -6.99 -20.24 -13.33
CA THR A 28 -8.21 -20.25 -12.52
C THR A 28 -7.98 -19.64 -11.13
N ILE A 29 -8.36 -18.39 -10.94
CA ILE A 29 -8.56 -17.81 -9.62
C ILE A 29 -9.80 -18.52 -9.07
N SER A 30 -9.64 -19.23 -7.97
CA SER A 30 -10.78 -19.77 -7.22
C SER A 30 -11.07 -18.81 -6.09
N THR A 31 -12.33 -18.41 -5.95
CA THR A 31 -12.80 -17.50 -4.91
C THR A 31 -13.93 -18.17 -4.13
N THR A 32 -14.05 -17.83 -2.85
CA THR A 32 -15.20 -18.25 -2.05
C THR A 32 -15.47 -17.19 -1.00
N ALA A 33 -16.67 -16.60 -1.01
CA ALA A 33 -17.16 -15.79 0.10
C ALA A 33 -17.60 -16.71 1.23
N ALA A 34 -17.15 -16.44 2.46
CA ALA A 34 -17.50 -17.27 3.60
C ALA A 34 -18.84 -16.91 4.24
N SER A 35 -19.48 -17.91 4.85
CA SER A 35 -20.57 -17.70 5.80
C SER A 35 -20.00 -17.23 7.16
N ALA A 36 -20.84 -16.58 7.97
CA ALA A 36 -20.49 -15.78 9.16
C ALA A 36 -19.66 -16.44 10.30
N ALA A 37 -19.21 -17.70 10.15
CA ALA A 37 -18.41 -18.44 11.13
C ALA A 37 -17.02 -18.89 10.62
N ARG A 38 -16.59 -18.45 9.44
CA ARG A 38 -15.29 -18.79 8.82
C ARG A 38 -14.53 -17.52 8.42
N ALA A 39 -13.23 -17.63 8.14
CA ALA A 39 -12.43 -16.55 7.56
C ALA A 39 -13.22 -15.85 6.43
N GLY A 40 -13.33 -14.52 6.46
CA GLY A 40 -14.22 -13.75 5.58
C GLY A 40 -14.12 -14.10 4.10
N ALA A 41 -12.90 -14.08 3.54
CA ALA A 41 -12.66 -14.45 2.14
C ALA A 41 -11.34 -15.23 1.96
N VAL A 42 -11.37 -16.23 1.08
CA VAL A 42 -10.19 -16.99 0.66
C VAL A 42 -9.99 -16.87 -0.84
N ILE A 43 -8.80 -16.47 -1.25
CA ILE A 43 -8.38 -16.27 -2.64
C ILE A 43 -7.24 -17.24 -2.92
N VAL A 44 -7.37 -18.07 -3.95
CA VAL A 44 -6.30 -18.99 -4.36
C VAL A 44 -5.94 -18.81 -5.82
N HIS A 45 -4.65 -18.60 -6.08
CA HIS A 45 -4.06 -18.58 -7.41
C HIS A 45 -3.00 -19.68 -7.53
N ARG A 46 -3.29 -20.70 -8.34
CA ARG A 46 -2.48 -21.91 -8.42
C ARG A 46 -1.31 -21.77 -9.39
N GLN A 47 -0.09 -22.03 -8.91
CA GLN A 47 1.15 -22.02 -9.68
C GLN A 47 1.94 -23.32 -9.42
N PRO A 48 1.55 -24.44 -10.04
CA PRO A 48 2.07 -25.77 -9.69
C PRO A 48 3.54 -25.99 -10.09
N ALA A 49 4.09 -25.12 -10.95
CA ALA A 49 5.47 -25.22 -11.41
C ALA A 49 6.51 -24.83 -10.34
N LEU A 50 6.07 -24.25 -9.21
CA LEU A 50 6.95 -23.75 -8.16
C LEU A 50 6.69 -24.50 -6.84
N PRO A 51 7.69 -25.13 -6.22
CA PRO A 51 7.53 -25.87 -4.95
C PRO A 51 7.45 -24.95 -3.72
N ILE A 52 6.90 -23.74 -3.90
CA ILE A 52 6.77 -22.73 -2.85
C ILE A 52 5.33 -22.23 -2.78
N VAL A 53 4.94 -21.76 -1.61
CA VAL A 53 3.66 -21.09 -1.36
C VAL A 53 3.92 -19.74 -0.70
N ALA A 54 3.20 -18.72 -1.16
CA ALA A 54 3.02 -17.46 -0.47
C ALA A 54 1.62 -17.42 0.13
N LEU A 55 1.55 -17.30 1.45
CA LEU A 55 0.32 -17.10 2.20
C LEU A 55 0.31 -15.66 2.70
N ARG A 56 -0.72 -14.90 2.35
CA ARG A 56 -0.96 -13.55 2.81
C ARG A 56 -2.25 -13.55 3.64
N LEU A 57 -2.16 -13.04 4.85
CA LEU A 57 -3.28 -12.84 5.75
C LEU A 57 -3.47 -11.33 5.95
N SER A 58 -4.66 -10.84 5.63
CA SER A 58 -5.08 -9.48 5.91
C SER A 58 -6.16 -9.47 6.97
N LEU A 59 -5.95 -8.71 8.04
CA LEU A 59 -7.01 -8.33 8.95
C LEU A 59 -7.50 -6.93 8.54
N LEU A 60 -8.69 -6.85 7.96
CA LEU A 60 -9.28 -5.57 7.53
C LEU A 60 -9.71 -4.78 8.75
N THR A 61 -8.96 -3.74 9.10
CA THR A 61 -9.23 -2.93 10.29
C THR A 61 -8.53 -1.58 10.19
N ALA A 62 -9.24 -0.55 10.63
CA ALA A 62 -8.64 0.72 11.01
C ALA A 62 -8.12 0.64 12.45
N ASP A 63 -7.28 1.61 12.83
CA ASP A 63 -6.95 1.79 14.24
C ASP A 63 -8.15 2.43 14.96
N PRO A 64 -8.50 1.99 16.19
CA PRO A 64 -9.59 2.62 16.94
C PRO A 64 -9.30 4.11 17.22
N PRO A 65 -10.34 4.95 17.34
CA PRO A 65 -10.18 6.36 17.68
C PRO A 65 -9.34 6.55 18.95
N GLY A 66 -8.34 7.42 18.90
CA GLY A 66 -7.45 7.68 20.04
C GLY A 66 -6.23 6.76 20.10
N TYR A 67 -6.11 5.82 19.17
CA TYR A 67 -5.09 4.77 19.15
C TYR A 67 -4.43 4.63 17.77
N ALA A 68 -4.31 5.73 17.00
CA ALA A 68 -3.53 5.73 15.75
C ALA A 68 -2.15 5.07 15.95
N GLY A 69 -1.76 4.16 15.05
CA GLY A 69 -0.53 3.37 15.13
C GLY A 69 -0.66 2.05 15.89
N ALA A 70 -1.81 1.75 16.49
CA ALA A 70 -2.03 0.50 17.22
C ALA A 70 -1.78 -0.75 16.37
N GLY A 71 -2.29 -0.80 15.14
CA GLY A 71 -2.10 -1.95 14.26
C GLY A 71 -0.62 -2.21 13.97
N LEU A 72 0.16 -1.17 13.67
CA LEU A 72 1.60 -1.32 13.42
C LEU A 72 2.35 -1.72 14.69
N LEU A 73 1.98 -1.18 15.86
CA LEU A 73 2.56 -1.59 17.14
C LEU A 73 2.33 -3.07 17.42
N ILE A 74 1.10 -3.56 17.21
CA ILE A 74 0.75 -4.98 17.37
C ILE A 74 1.55 -5.84 16.38
N GLN A 75 1.72 -5.40 15.12
CA GLN A 75 2.57 -6.08 14.16
C GLN A 75 4.02 -6.21 14.65
N HIS A 76 4.59 -5.15 15.22
CA HIS A 76 5.94 -5.17 15.80
C HIS A 76 6.07 -6.11 17.00
N LEU A 77 5.01 -6.30 17.79
CA LEU A 77 4.98 -7.25 18.90
C LEU A 77 4.99 -8.71 18.41
N VAL A 78 4.18 -9.04 17.40
CA VAL A 78 4.04 -10.44 16.93
C VAL A 78 5.16 -10.87 15.98
N TYR A 79 5.74 -9.93 15.24
CA TYR A 79 6.68 -10.23 14.15
C TYR A 79 7.91 -11.07 14.52
N PRO A 80 8.61 -10.82 15.66
CA PRO A 80 9.76 -11.64 16.05
C PRO A 80 9.40 -13.13 16.15
N SER A 81 8.27 -13.46 16.81
CA SER A 81 7.79 -14.84 16.96
C SER A 81 7.42 -15.46 15.62
N LEU A 82 6.68 -14.74 14.78
CA LEU A 82 6.31 -15.23 13.44
C LEU A 82 7.55 -15.54 12.59
N ARG A 83 8.52 -14.62 12.59
CA ARG A 83 9.77 -14.76 11.85
C ARG A 83 10.56 -15.98 12.32
N ASP A 84 10.70 -16.17 13.62
CA ASP A 84 11.48 -17.25 14.18
C ASP A 84 10.82 -18.61 13.96
N GLN A 85 9.49 -18.69 13.99
CA GLN A 85 8.75 -19.90 13.64
C GLN A 85 8.87 -20.23 12.15
N ALA A 86 8.63 -19.26 11.25
CA ALA A 86 8.71 -19.50 9.80
C ALA A 86 10.12 -19.94 9.36
N ARG A 87 11.18 -19.37 9.96
CA ARG A 87 12.57 -19.72 9.65
C ARG A 87 12.90 -21.20 9.91
N ARG A 88 12.20 -21.88 10.84
CA ARG A 88 12.43 -23.30 11.15
C ARG A 88 12.19 -24.22 9.96
N VAL A 89 11.35 -23.78 9.01
CA VAL A 89 11.04 -24.50 7.78
C VAL A 89 11.57 -23.77 6.53
N GLY A 90 12.55 -22.88 6.69
CA GLY A 90 13.10 -22.09 5.60
C GLY A 90 12.18 -20.98 5.08
N GLY A 91 11.10 -20.66 5.82
CA GLY A 91 10.16 -19.61 5.47
C GLY A 91 10.66 -18.20 5.80
N ARG A 92 10.05 -17.20 5.14
CA ARG A 92 10.27 -15.77 5.40
C ARG A 92 8.95 -15.07 5.66
N VAL A 93 8.95 -14.17 6.62
CA VAL A 93 7.79 -13.36 7.00
C VAL A 93 8.03 -11.92 6.61
N GLN A 94 6.99 -11.28 6.09
CA GLN A 94 6.89 -9.85 5.88
C GLN A 94 5.62 -9.35 6.55
N MET A 95 5.64 -8.11 7.04
CA MET A 95 4.47 -7.45 7.59
C MET A 95 4.34 -6.07 6.96
N GLN A 96 3.11 -5.63 6.78
CA GLN A 96 2.80 -4.31 6.24
C GLN A 96 1.53 -3.80 6.92
N ARG A 97 1.55 -2.54 7.33
CA ARG A 97 0.34 -1.79 7.66
C ARG A 97 -0.05 -0.97 6.44
N THR A 98 -1.16 -1.32 5.81
CA THR A 98 -1.80 -0.45 4.80
C THR A 98 -2.79 0.47 5.52
N SER A 99 -3.49 1.34 4.81
CA SER A 99 -4.63 2.08 5.39
C SER A 99 -5.76 1.13 5.78
N ASP A 100 -5.96 0.08 4.98
CA ASP A 100 -7.13 -0.80 5.03
C ASP A 100 -6.95 -2.01 5.97
N ALA A 101 -5.69 -2.45 6.17
CA ALA A 101 -5.42 -3.74 6.80
C ALA A 101 -4.09 -3.80 7.56
N MET A 102 -4.06 -4.74 8.51
CA MET A 102 -2.83 -5.34 9.02
C MET A 102 -2.52 -6.58 8.17
N VAL A 103 -1.44 -6.52 7.40
CA VAL A 103 -1.05 -7.58 6.46
C VAL A 103 0.15 -8.35 6.98
N TYR A 104 0.05 -9.68 6.95
CA TYR A 104 1.14 -10.61 7.23
C TYR A 104 1.32 -11.55 6.04
N THR A 105 2.54 -11.61 5.48
CA THR A 105 2.85 -12.50 4.36
C THR A 105 3.94 -13.47 4.78
N ILE A 106 3.70 -14.77 4.60
CA ILE A 106 4.69 -15.82 4.79
C ILE A 106 4.94 -16.53 3.46
N VAL A 107 6.21 -16.69 3.10
CA VAL A 107 6.65 -17.42 1.91
C VAL A 107 7.51 -18.58 2.36
N GLY A 108 7.23 -19.80 1.89
CA GLY A 108 7.99 -20.99 2.26
C GLY A 108 7.69 -22.20 1.36
N PRO A 109 8.19 -23.39 1.71
CA PRO A 109 7.94 -24.62 0.96
C PRO A 109 6.45 -24.96 0.91
N ALA A 110 5.94 -25.37 -0.26
CA ALA A 110 4.52 -25.74 -0.41
C ALA A 110 4.13 -26.94 0.45
N SER A 111 5.07 -27.88 0.69
CA SER A 111 4.89 -29.04 1.58
C SER A 111 4.61 -28.65 3.03
N GLU A 112 4.99 -27.45 3.45
CA GLU A 112 4.85 -26.95 4.82
C GLU A 112 3.64 -26.01 4.98
N MET A 113 2.73 -25.97 3.99
CA MET A 113 1.61 -25.01 3.95
C MET A 113 0.79 -25.00 5.25
N TYR A 114 0.44 -26.15 5.84
CA TYR A 114 -0.32 -26.19 7.10
C TYR A 114 0.46 -25.61 8.28
N TYR A 115 1.77 -25.86 8.32
CA TYR A 115 2.65 -25.26 9.34
C TYR A 115 2.70 -23.74 9.17
N LEU A 116 2.95 -23.25 7.96
CA LEU A 116 3.01 -21.81 7.67
C LEU A 116 1.67 -21.11 7.96
N ALA A 117 0.54 -21.75 7.62
CA ALA A 117 -0.80 -21.25 7.94
C ALA A 117 -1.04 -21.18 9.45
N ARG A 118 -0.59 -22.19 10.22
CA ARG A 118 -0.64 -22.16 11.69
C ARG A 118 0.21 -21.03 12.26
N VAL A 119 1.39 -20.78 11.71
CA VAL A 119 2.22 -19.62 12.11
C VAL A 119 1.47 -18.31 11.84
N LEU A 120 0.88 -18.13 10.65
CA LEU A 120 0.07 -16.95 10.33
C LEU A 120 -1.14 -16.77 11.27
N ARG A 121 -1.87 -17.84 11.58
CA ARG A 121 -3.00 -17.78 12.52
C ARG A 121 -2.59 -17.31 13.92
N SER A 122 -1.37 -17.61 14.37
CA SER A 122 -0.87 -17.11 15.65
C SER A 122 -0.74 -15.57 15.69
N ALA A 123 -0.67 -14.90 14.54
CA ALA A 123 -0.71 -13.44 14.47
C ALA A 123 -2.09 -12.84 14.81
N LEU A 124 -3.13 -13.68 14.84
CA LEU A 124 -4.50 -13.32 15.21
C LEU A 124 -4.83 -13.62 16.67
N GLU A 125 -3.88 -14.13 17.44
CA GLU A 125 -4.06 -14.28 18.88
C GLU A 125 -3.92 -12.93 19.60
N PRO A 126 -4.61 -12.72 20.73
CA PRO A 126 -4.44 -11.51 21.52
C PRO A 126 -2.96 -11.26 21.86
N PRO A 127 -2.42 -10.07 21.58
CA PRO A 127 -1.02 -9.78 21.80
C PRO A 127 -0.70 -9.89 23.28
N ARG A 128 0.35 -10.64 23.60
CA ARG A 128 0.96 -10.70 24.93
C ARG A 128 2.31 -10.06 24.82
N ALA A 129 2.55 -9.00 25.57
CA ALA A 129 3.80 -8.27 25.55
C ALA A 129 4.29 -8.01 26.97
N GLY A 130 5.54 -8.41 27.25
CA GLY A 130 6.27 -7.91 28.40
C GLY A 130 6.64 -6.43 28.23
N ALA A 131 7.04 -5.77 29.31
CA ALA A 131 7.42 -4.36 29.28
C ALA A 131 8.55 -4.05 28.28
N GLY A 132 9.54 -4.94 28.15
CA GLY A 132 10.65 -4.79 27.20
C GLY A 132 10.22 -4.91 25.73
N GLU A 133 9.32 -5.85 25.41
CA GLU A 133 8.79 -6.03 24.06
C GLU A 133 7.97 -4.82 23.63
N LEU A 134 7.15 -4.30 24.55
CA LEU A 134 6.37 -3.08 24.32
C LEU A 134 7.27 -1.86 24.10
N LEU A 135 8.33 -1.70 24.90
CA LEU A 135 9.29 -0.63 24.72
C LEU A 135 9.98 -0.72 23.35
N GLY A 136 10.41 -1.91 22.95
CA GLY A 136 11.02 -2.15 21.65
C GLY A 136 10.06 -1.84 20.49
N ALA A 137 8.80 -2.23 20.59
CA ALA A 137 7.79 -1.93 19.58
C ALA A 137 7.50 -0.42 19.49
N ARG A 138 7.38 0.28 20.62
CA ARG A 138 7.21 1.75 20.65
C ARG A 138 8.42 2.47 20.04
N HIS A 139 9.63 2.01 20.33
CA HIS A 139 10.83 2.57 19.71
C HIS A 139 10.82 2.38 18.19
N ALA A 140 10.46 1.18 17.70
CA ALA A 140 10.31 0.93 16.27
C ALA A 140 9.28 1.83 15.59
N LEU A 141 8.15 2.14 16.26
CA LEU A 141 7.17 3.10 15.76
C LEU A 141 7.72 4.53 15.70
N ARG A 142 8.46 4.94 16.73
CA ARG A 142 9.11 6.26 16.75
C ARG A 142 10.09 6.41 15.60
N GLU A 143 10.92 5.40 15.36
CA GLU A 143 11.85 5.36 14.21
C GLU A 143 11.11 5.37 12.88
N ALA A 144 10.02 4.58 12.75
CA ALA A 144 9.21 4.57 11.53
C ALA A 144 8.60 5.95 11.22
N ARG A 145 8.14 6.65 12.25
CA ARG A 145 7.65 8.02 12.15
C ARG A 145 8.78 8.98 11.79
N LEU A 146 9.90 8.97 12.50
CA LEU A 146 11.04 9.85 12.18
C LEU A 146 11.50 9.66 10.73
N ALA A 147 11.65 8.42 10.29
CA ALA A 147 12.04 8.10 8.91
C ALA A 147 11.06 8.62 7.84
N GLU A 148 9.76 8.72 8.15
CA GLU A 148 8.75 9.31 7.26
C GLU A 148 9.02 10.81 7.03
N TRP A 149 9.54 11.51 8.04
CA TRP A 149 9.69 12.98 8.02
C TRP A 149 11.12 13.47 7.77
N GLU A 150 12.13 12.67 8.08
CA GLU A 150 13.54 13.00 7.85
C GLU A 150 13.88 13.09 6.37
N ILE A 151 13.32 12.18 5.56
CA ILE A 151 13.55 12.15 4.12
C ILE A 151 12.53 13.04 3.43
N ALA A 152 12.98 14.06 2.70
CA ALA A 152 12.11 15.01 2.00
C ALA A 152 11.04 14.33 1.10
N ARG A 153 11.37 13.21 0.45
CA ARG A 153 10.39 12.39 -0.29
C ARG A 153 9.24 11.91 0.60
N GLY A 154 9.58 11.33 1.75
CA GLY A 154 8.61 10.84 2.73
C GLY A 154 7.73 11.97 3.25
N HIS A 155 8.35 13.09 3.61
CA HIS A 155 7.66 14.28 4.09
C HIS A 155 6.63 14.79 3.08
N VAL A 156 7.02 14.96 1.80
CA VAL A 156 6.08 15.40 0.75
C VAL A 156 4.90 14.44 0.62
N ARG A 157 5.16 13.14 0.64
CA ARG A 157 4.10 12.12 0.53
C ARG A 157 3.16 12.13 1.74
N ALA A 158 3.70 12.22 2.94
CA ALA A 158 2.92 12.28 4.18
C ALA A 158 2.03 13.53 4.22
N ALA A 159 2.59 14.69 3.89
CA ALA A 159 1.85 15.95 3.83
C ALA A 159 0.75 15.95 2.75
N LEU A 160 1.03 15.40 1.56
CA LEU A 160 0.02 15.21 0.53
C LEU A 160 -1.08 14.24 0.98
N ARG A 161 -0.72 13.10 1.58
CA ARG A 161 -1.69 12.13 2.10
C ARG A 161 -2.61 12.74 3.14
N GLY A 162 -2.05 13.42 4.15
CA GLY A 162 -2.86 14.06 5.19
C GLY A 162 -3.79 15.16 4.66
N SER A 163 -3.44 15.79 3.52
CA SER A 163 -4.30 16.77 2.86
C SER A 163 -5.39 16.12 2.00
N LEU A 164 -5.08 15.01 1.32
CA LEU A 164 -5.97 14.34 0.38
C LEU A 164 -6.93 13.34 1.06
N PHE A 165 -6.50 12.76 2.17
CA PHE A 165 -7.19 11.73 2.93
C PHE A 165 -7.10 12.08 4.42
N PRO A 166 -7.85 13.08 4.90
CA PRO A 166 -7.75 13.54 6.28
C PRO A 166 -8.10 12.45 7.31
N ASP A 167 -8.90 11.46 6.92
CA ASP A 167 -9.28 10.32 7.75
C ASP A 167 -8.24 9.16 7.70
N ASP A 168 -7.30 9.19 6.75
CA ASP A 168 -6.21 8.21 6.60
C ASP A 168 -5.04 8.60 7.52
N LEU A 169 -5.17 8.27 8.80
CA LEU A 169 -4.12 8.55 9.79
C LEU A 169 -2.84 7.77 9.47
N SER A 170 -1.68 8.36 9.77
CA SER A 170 -0.39 7.68 9.58
C SER A 170 -0.38 6.32 10.29
N ALA A 171 0.08 5.29 9.58
CA ALA A 171 0.25 3.95 10.11
C ALA A 171 1.18 3.89 11.33
N ALA A 172 2.08 4.87 11.49
CA ALA A 172 2.97 4.98 12.65
C ALA A 172 2.31 5.69 13.86
N GLY A 173 1.12 6.26 13.68
CA GLY A 173 0.40 6.98 14.71
C GLY A 173 0.99 8.35 15.07
N THR A 174 0.42 8.94 16.13
CA THR A 174 0.88 10.18 16.74
C THR A 174 1.75 9.89 17.98
N GLU A 175 2.45 10.87 18.52
CA GLU A 175 3.20 10.69 19.78
C GLU A 175 2.25 10.31 20.92
N GLY A 176 1.17 11.08 21.08
CA GLY A 176 0.21 10.86 22.16
C GLY A 176 -0.50 9.52 22.04
N SER A 177 -0.83 9.04 20.83
CA SER A 177 -1.48 7.74 20.67
C SER A 177 -0.58 6.58 21.02
N VAL A 178 0.71 6.64 20.65
CA VAL A 178 1.69 5.59 20.96
C VAL A 178 1.99 5.49 22.45
N GLU A 179 2.07 6.63 23.15
CA GLU A 179 2.30 6.66 24.61
C GLU A 179 1.14 6.03 25.40
N ARG A 180 -0.09 6.14 24.91
CA ARG A 180 -1.31 5.55 25.51
C ARG A 180 -1.43 4.03 25.34
N LEU A 181 -0.65 3.41 24.45
CA LEU A 181 -0.71 1.97 24.17
C LEU A 181 0.13 1.19 25.19
N ASP A 182 -0.46 0.86 26.35
CA ASP A 182 0.12 -0.01 27.38
C ASP A 182 -0.41 -1.45 27.30
N ALA A 183 0.10 -2.33 28.16
CA ALA A 183 -0.31 -3.74 28.15
C ALA A 183 -1.81 -3.95 28.44
N ALA A 184 -2.44 -3.09 29.27
CA ALA A 184 -3.84 -3.19 29.61
C ALA A 184 -4.74 -2.70 28.46
N SER A 185 -4.33 -1.61 27.78
CA SER A 185 -5.06 -1.06 26.64
C SER A 185 -4.91 -1.92 25.38
N LEU A 186 -3.80 -2.64 25.19
CA LEU A 186 -3.59 -3.50 24.03
C LEU A 186 -4.66 -4.57 23.85
N ALA A 187 -5.06 -5.25 24.93
CA ALA A 187 -6.10 -6.26 24.86
C ALA A 187 -7.49 -5.66 24.57
N ALA A 188 -7.75 -4.43 25.04
CA ALA A 188 -8.99 -3.72 24.73
C ALA A 188 -9.02 -3.27 23.26
N VAL A 189 -7.94 -2.67 22.77
CA VAL A 189 -7.74 -2.29 21.36
C VAL A 189 -7.88 -3.50 20.45
N TRP A 190 -7.20 -4.61 20.76
CA TRP A 190 -7.31 -5.86 20.00
C TRP A 190 -8.75 -6.38 19.93
N SER A 191 -9.50 -6.29 21.03
CA SER A 191 -10.91 -6.72 21.07
C SER A 191 -11.84 -5.90 20.16
N GLN A 192 -11.40 -4.73 19.69
CA GLN A 192 -12.14 -3.93 18.71
C GLN A 192 -11.68 -4.18 17.27
N MET A 193 -10.37 -4.39 17.08
CA MET A 193 -9.77 -4.59 15.76
C MET A 193 -10.05 -5.99 15.19
N TYR A 194 -9.89 -7.03 16.01
CA TYR A 194 -9.96 -8.40 15.51
C TYR A 194 -11.39 -8.92 15.38
N ARG A 195 -11.74 -9.31 14.15
CA ARG A 195 -13.01 -9.95 13.79
C ARG A 195 -12.71 -11.08 12.80
N PRO A 196 -13.09 -12.35 13.07
CA PRO A 196 -12.83 -13.45 12.13
C PRO A 196 -13.41 -13.20 10.72
N GLU A 197 -14.57 -12.56 10.65
CA GLU A 197 -15.25 -12.19 9.40
C GLU A 197 -14.51 -11.12 8.59
N ARG A 198 -13.55 -10.41 9.20
CA ARG A 198 -12.68 -9.42 8.54
C ARG A 198 -11.30 -9.97 8.16
N VAL A 199 -11.09 -11.27 8.34
CA VAL A 199 -9.85 -11.93 7.94
C VAL A 199 -9.97 -12.37 6.48
N MET A 200 -9.04 -11.90 5.65
CA MET A 200 -8.88 -12.35 4.28
C MET A 200 -7.58 -13.14 4.13
N VAL A 201 -7.65 -14.24 3.38
CA VAL A 201 -6.49 -15.08 3.07
C VAL A 201 -6.28 -15.12 1.57
N THR A 202 -5.08 -14.81 1.13
CA THR A 202 -4.64 -15.00 -0.24
C THR A 202 -3.51 -16.02 -0.27
N ALA A 203 -3.67 -17.08 -1.05
CA ALA A 203 -2.66 -18.12 -1.22
C ALA A 203 -2.24 -18.24 -2.68
N VAL A 204 -0.93 -18.21 -2.92
CA VAL A 204 -0.34 -18.31 -4.26
C VAL A 204 0.76 -19.35 -4.27
N GLY A 205 0.74 -20.29 -5.21
CA GLY A 205 1.76 -21.35 -5.33
C GLY A 205 1.16 -22.70 -5.70
N ASP A 206 1.88 -23.79 -5.43
CA ASP A 206 1.33 -25.15 -5.57
C ASP A 206 0.38 -25.50 -4.42
N VAL A 207 -0.82 -24.91 -4.46
CA VAL A 207 -1.87 -25.07 -3.45
C VAL A 207 -3.25 -25.23 -4.08
N ARG A 208 -4.19 -25.78 -3.31
CA ARG A 208 -5.59 -25.98 -3.69
C ARG A 208 -6.50 -25.26 -2.71
N MET A 209 -7.63 -24.75 -3.21
CA MET A 209 -8.63 -24.02 -2.41
C MET A 209 -9.03 -24.77 -1.13
N GLY A 210 -9.41 -26.05 -1.25
CA GLY A 210 -9.87 -26.84 -0.09
C GLY A 210 -8.81 -26.96 1.03
N LEU A 211 -7.53 -27.09 0.68
CA LEU A 211 -6.45 -27.20 1.66
C LEU A 211 -6.22 -25.87 2.40
N VAL A 212 -6.34 -24.74 1.68
CA VAL A 212 -6.22 -23.41 2.29
C VAL A 212 -7.41 -23.15 3.21
N GLN A 213 -8.62 -23.47 2.78
CA GLN A 213 -9.83 -23.34 3.61
C GLN A 213 -9.73 -24.17 4.89
N GLU A 214 -9.27 -25.42 4.79
CA GLU A 214 -9.04 -26.28 5.94
C GLU A 214 -7.97 -25.70 6.87
N ALA A 215 -6.83 -25.25 6.33
CA ALA A 215 -5.73 -24.70 7.12
C ALA A 215 -6.10 -23.42 7.90
N PHE A 216 -7.12 -22.69 7.43
CA PHE A 216 -7.67 -21.48 8.04
C PHE A 216 -9.08 -21.67 8.62
N ALA A 217 -9.54 -22.92 8.79
CA ALA A 217 -10.87 -23.19 9.36
C ALA A 217 -10.97 -22.79 10.84
N ASP A 218 -9.93 -23.06 11.63
CA ASP A 218 -9.92 -22.74 13.07
C ASP A 218 -9.24 -21.38 13.33
N LEU A 219 -9.88 -20.29 12.94
CA LEU A 219 -9.44 -18.96 13.37
C LEU A 219 -9.68 -18.78 14.88
N PRO A 220 -8.87 -17.94 15.57
CA PRO A 220 -9.13 -17.60 16.97
C PRO A 220 -10.57 -17.07 17.17
N PRO A 221 -11.25 -17.44 18.27
CA PRO A 221 -12.62 -17.01 18.52
C PRO A 221 -12.70 -15.49 18.70
N LEU A 222 -13.88 -14.92 18.46
CA LEU A 222 -14.15 -13.51 18.70
C LEU A 222 -13.84 -13.15 20.17
N PRO A 223 -12.92 -12.21 20.45
CA PRO A 223 -12.61 -11.80 21.82
C PRO A 223 -13.82 -11.09 22.45
N ALA A 224 -14.00 -11.31 23.75
CA ALA A 224 -14.99 -10.57 24.52
C ALA A 224 -14.71 -9.07 24.43
N ARG A 225 -15.72 -8.27 24.04
CA ARG A 225 -15.59 -6.82 23.93
C ARG A 225 -15.25 -6.24 25.30
N ARG A 226 -14.16 -5.48 25.38
CA ARG A 226 -13.79 -4.75 26.59
C ARG A 226 -14.25 -3.30 26.47
N PRO A 227 -14.76 -2.70 27.57
CA PRO A 227 -15.10 -1.29 27.58
C PRO A 227 -13.84 -0.46 27.32
N GLN A 228 -13.97 0.57 26.50
CA GLN A 228 -12.90 1.53 26.24
C GLN A 228 -13.53 2.91 26.17
N THR A 229 -12.86 3.91 26.75
CA THR A 229 -13.25 5.30 26.61
C THR A 229 -12.93 5.74 25.19
N GLU A 230 -13.92 6.28 24.48
CA GLU A 230 -13.66 6.94 23.20
C GLU A 230 -12.73 8.13 23.45
N LEU A 231 -11.57 8.10 22.82
CA LEU A 231 -10.59 9.16 22.87
C LEU A 231 -10.49 9.77 21.47
N VAL A 232 -10.42 11.09 21.41
CA VAL A 232 -10.15 11.78 20.15
C VAL A 232 -8.64 11.83 20.00
N ASP A 233 -8.12 11.38 18.86
CA ASP A 233 -6.76 11.67 18.48
C ASP A 233 -6.66 13.17 18.20
N THR A 234 -6.26 13.94 19.21
CA THR A 234 -5.77 15.29 18.96
C THR A 234 -4.36 15.14 18.41
N VAL A 235 -4.19 15.47 17.12
CA VAL A 235 -2.88 15.65 16.53
C VAL A 235 -2.39 17.02 16.99
N PRO A 236 -1.49 17.16 17.98
CA PRO A 236 -0.80 18.43 18.12
C PRO A 236 -0.01 18.64 16.83
N ALA A 237 -0.30 19.76 16.15
CA ALA A 237 0.50 20.25 15.04
C ALA A 237 1.83 20.76 15.59
N VAL A 238 2.66 19.87 16.13
CA VAL A 238 4.05 20.19 16.42
C VAL A 238 4.70 20.41 15.06
N PRO A 239 5.25 21.61 14.77
CA PRO A 239 6.02 21.82 13.56
C PRO A 239 7.19 20.85 13.62
N LEU A 240 7.15 19.81 12.80
CA LEU A 240 8.25 18.87 12.69
C LEU A 240 9.47 19.60 12.13
N ALA A 241 10.65 19.17 12.54
CA ALA A 241 11.89 19.73 12.03
C ALA A 241 11.87 19.73 10.48
N PRO A 242 12.37 20.79 9.81
CA PRO A 242 12.38 20.84 8.36
C PRO A 242 13.17 19.66 7.80
N ALA A 243 12.62 18.97 6.80
CA ALA A 243 13.28 17.83 6.18
C ALA A 243 14.65 18.25 5.61
N GLU A 244 15.66 17.41 5.77
CA GLU A 244 16.96 17.63 5.17
C GLU A 244 16.91 17.33 3.67
N ALA A 245 17.16 18.35 2.85
CA ALA A 245 16.96 18.27 1.41
C ALA A 245 18.11 18.95 0.65
N THR A 246 18.87 18.18 -0.12
CA THR A 246 19.89 18.70 -1.05
C THR A 246 19.30 19.19 -2.37
N ARG A 247 18.04 18.86 -2.64
CA ARG A 247 17.25 19.22 -3.83
C ARG A 247 15.96 19.91 -3.39
N GLY A 248 15.35 20.69 -4.28
CA GLY A 248 13.99 21.15 -4.08
C GLY A 248 13.01 20.02 -4.37
N TRP A 249 12.04 19.82 -3.49
CA TRP A 249 10.98 18.84 -3.66
C TRP A 249 9.64 19.53 -3.83
N LEU A 250 8.88 19.12 -4.84
CA LEU A 250 7.50 19.57 -5.04
C LEU A 250 6.56 18.36 -4.98
N GLY A 251 5.41 18.58 -4.34
CA GLY A 251 4.29 17.66 -4.31
C GLY A 251 3.05 18.32 -4.88
N LEU A 252 2.31 17.60 -5.71
CA LEU A 252 1.00 18.01 -6.23
C LEU A 252 0.05 16.82 -6.15
N GLY A 253 -1.11 17.00 -5.54
CA GLY A 253 -2.08 15.94 -5.33
C GLY A 253 -3.49 16.37 -5.66
N TYR A 254 -4.28 15.47 -6.24
CA TYR A 254 -5.69 15.70 -6.57
C TYR A 254 -6.53 14.55 -6.01
N SER A 255 -7.56 14.87 -5.23
CA SER A 255 -8.57 13.89 -4.84
C SER A 255 -9.34 13.43 -6.08
N ALA A 256 -9.59 12.13 -6.20
CA ALA A 256 -10.16 11.47 -7.35
C ALA A 256 -11.17 10.37 -6.96
N ALA A 257 -11.82 10.51 -5.81
CA ALA A 257 -12.69 9.49 -5.22
C ALA A 257 -13.82 8.96 -6.14
N GLU A 258 -14.28 9.76 -7.09
CA GLU A 258 -15.41 9.45 -7.99
C GLU A 258 -14.95 9.01 -9.39
N MET A 259 -13.64 8.87 -9.62
CA MET A 259 -13.08 8.61 -10.93
C MET A 259 -12.88 7.12 -11.19
N ASP A 260 -12.90 6.75 -12.47
CA ASP A 260 -12.60 5.38 -12.89
C ASP A 260 -11.13 5.01 -12.57
N PRO A 261 -10.86 3.97 -11.75
CA PRO A 261 -9.52 3.69 -11.24
C PRO A 261 -8.50 3.38 -12.35
N HIS A 262 -8.93 2.64 -13.38
CA HIS A 262 -8.08 2.22 -14.50
C HIS A 262 -7.70 3.41 -15.40
N ALA A 263 -8.65 4.30 -15.70
CA ALA A 263 -8.39 5.52 -16.45
C ALA A 263 -7.48 6.49 -15.65
N LEU A 264 -7.69 6.59 -14.33
CA LEU A 264 -6.84 7.38 -13.44
C LEU A 264 -5.39 6.86 -13.38
N SER A 265 -5.19 5.54 -13.31
CA SER A 265 -3.85 4.93 -13.38
C SER A 265 -3.14 5.23 -14.71
N VAL A 266 -3.85 5.19 -15.83
CA VAL A 266 -3.29 5.54 -17.14
C VAL A 266 -2.96 7.04 -17.20
N ALA A 267 -3.84 7.91 -16.69
CA ALA A 267 -3.60 9.35 -16.60
C ALA A 267 -2.36 9.69 -15.75
N ALA A 268 -2.20 9.05 -14.58
CA ALA A 268 -1.03 9.22 -13.72
C ALA A 268 0.26 8.84 -14.44
N ARG A 269 0.27 7.73 -15.18
CA ARG A 269 1.43 7.30 -15.96
C ARG A 269 1.78 8.30 -17.06
N LEU A 270 0.80 8.71 -17.86
CA LEU A 270 0.99 9.68 -18.93
C LEU A 270 1.52 11.02 -18.41
N LEU A 271 1.04 11.46 -17.25
CA LEU A 271 1.52 12.66 -16.58
C LEU A 271 2.98 12.50 -16.13
N GLY A 272 3.33 11.33 -15.56
CA GLY A 272 4.70 11.01 -15.20
C GLY A 272 5.65 11.00 -16.39
N ASP A 273 5.23 10.42 -17.52
CA ASP A 273 6.00 10.41 -18.77
C ASP A 273 6.22 11.85 -19.29
N LEU A 274 5.15 12.65 -19.37
CA LEU A 274 5.21 14.06 -19.79
C LEU A 274 6.17 14.88 -18.92
N LEU A 275 6.11 14.71 -17.59
CA LEU A 275 6.95 15.46 -16.66
C LEU A 275 8.41 15.03 -16.71
N ARG A 276 8.71 13.75 -16.95
CA ARG A 276 10.08 13.26 -17.15
C ARG A 276 10.69 13.81 -18.43
N GLU A 277 9.91 13.90 -19.51
CA GLU A 277 10.32 14.52 -20.78
C GLU A 277 10.53 16.04 -20.61
N GLY A 278 9.60 16.72 -19.94
CA GLY A 278 9.65 18.18 -19.75
C GLY A 278 10.66 18.66 -18.71
N ILE A 279 11.11 17.79 -17.80
CA ILE A 279 12.08 18.13 -16.74
C ILE A 279 13.15 17.01 -16.63
N PRO A 280 14.09 16.89 -17.58
CA PRO A 280 15.01 15.75 -17.64
C PRO A 280 15.92 15.58 -16.41
N THR A 281 16.17 16.65 -15.66
CA THR A 281 16.98 16.62 -14.43
C THR A 281 16.20 16.20 -13.18
N ALA A 282 14.88 16.02 -13.30
CA ALA A 282 14.01 15.69 -12.18
C ALA A 282 13.96 14.18 -11.93
N SER A 283 13.87 13.79 -10.66
CA SER A 283 13.23 12.53 -10.30
C SER A 283 11.73 12.79 -10.24
N VAL A 284 10.91 12.05 -10.97
CA VAL A 284 9.46 12.24 -11.03
C VAL A 284 8.76 10.92 -10.72
N GLU A 285 7.82 11.00 -9.79
CA GLU A 285 6.90 9.92 -9.41
C GLU A 285 5.49 10.45 -9.59
N ALA A 286 4.73 9.87 -10.51
CA ALA A 286 3.31 10.15 -10.68
C ALA A 286 2.55 8.85 -10.43
N GLU A 287 1.72 8.86 -9.39
CA GLU A 287 1.11 7.67 -8.81
C GLU A 287 -0.40 7.83 -8.70
N HIS A 288 -1.09 6.70 -8.83
CA HIS A 288 -2.47 6.56 -8.40
C HIS A 288 -2.46 5.98 -6.98
N TRP A 289 -2.91 6.77 -6.01
CA TRP A 289 -3.14 6.33 -4.63
C TRP A 289 -4.57 5.84 -4.48
N TRP A 290 -4.73 4.61 -4.03
CA TRP A 290 -6.04 3.98 -3.86
C TRP A 290 -6.12 3.26 -2.51
N THR A 291 -6.99 3.78 -1.65
CA THR A 291 -7.30 3.27 -0.30
C THR A 291 -8.82 3.14 -0.13
N HIS A 292 -9.28 2.59 1.00
CA HIS A 292 -10.71 2.59 1.36
C HIS A 292 -11.26 4.00 1.66
N HIS A 293 -10.39 4.97 1.95
CA HIS A 293 -10.76 6.38 2.13
C HIS A 293 -10.94 7.12 0.79
N GLY A 294 -10.57 6.49 -0.33
CA GLY A 294 -10.79 7.03 -1.67
C GLY A 294 -9.57 6.89 -2.57
N GLN A 295 -9.56 7.70 -3.62
CA GLN A 295 -8.54 7.69 -4.65
C GLN A 295 -7.94 9.08 -4.83
N ALA A 296 -6.68 9.13 -5.23
CA ALA A 296 -6.01 10.37 -5.61
C ALA A 296 -4.96 10.14 -6.69
N LEU A 297 -4.74 11.16 -7.51
CA LEU A 297 -3.54 11.27 -8.33
C LEU A 297 -2.53 12.12 -7.58
N ALA A 298 -1.32 11.60 -7.39
CA ALA A 298 -0.24 12.29 -6.70
C ALA A 298 1.01 12.35 -7.57
N VAL A 299 1.66 13.50 -7.59
CA VAL A 299 2.94 13.73 -8.23
C VAL A 299 3.94 14.21 -7.18
N VAL A 300 5.07 13.53 -7.09
CA VAL A 300 6.21 13.93 -6.28
C VAL A 300 7.42 14.09 -7.19
N LEU A 301 8.09 15.23 -7.10
CA LEU A 301 9.27 15.49 -7.90
C LEU A 301 10.42 16.06 -7.07
N ALA A 302 11.65 15.69 -7.43
CA ALA A 302 12.88 16.23 -6.86
C ALA A 302 13.74 16.86 -7.95
N VAL A 303 14.10 18.13 -7.80
CA VAL A 303 14.85 18.90 -8.80
C VAL A 303 16.01 19.68 -8.18
N PRO A 304 17.12 19.90 -8.93
CA PRO A 304 18.15 20.83 -8.51
C PRO A 304 17.57 22.23 -8.23
N GLY A 305 18.07 22.91 -7.20
CA GLY A 305 17.58 24.23 -6.77
C GLY A 305 17.42 25.27 -7.89
N PRO A 306 18.41 25.45 -8.80
CA PRO A 306 18.31 26.38 -9.91
C PRO A 306 17.13 26.10 -10.86
N ASN A 307 16.69 24.84 -10.96
CA ASN A 307 15.61 24.41 -11.85
C ASN A 307 14.23 24.47 -11.18
N LEU A 308 14.16 24.76 -9.87
CA LEU A 308 12.91 24.73 -9.09
C LEU A 308 11.82 25.69 -9.63
N PRO A 309 12.12 26.95 -10.01
CA PRO A 309 11.10 27.83 -10.58
C PRO A 309 10.54 27.34 -11.92
N ALA A 310 11.38 26.74 -12.76
CA ALA A 310 10.95 26.14 -14.03
C ALA A 310 10.09 24.91 -13.78
N ALA A 311 10.51 24.02 -12.87
CA ALA A 311 9.75 22.84 -12.48
C ALA A 311 8.35 23.19 -11.93
N ARG A 312 8.23 24.25 -11.11
CA ARG A 312 6.93 24.74 -10.62
C ARG A 312 5.99 25.16 -11.75
N ARG A 313 6.52 25.88 -12.75
CA ARG A 313 5.73 26.29 -13.92
C ARG A 313 5.29 25.08 -14.73
N THR A 314 6.22 24.18 -15.06
CA THR A 314 5.92 22.95 -15.82
C THR A 314 4.88 22.10 -15.10
N LEU A 315 5.03 21.90 -13.79
CA LEU A 315 4.07 21.17 -12.97
C LEU A 315 2.69 21.85 -12.95
N GLY A 316 2.65 23.18 -12.86
CA GLY A 316 1.42 23.96 -12.83
C GLY A 316 0.61 23.91 -14.14
N THR A 317 1.25 23.65 -15.28
CA THR A 317 0.57 23.53 -16.57
C THR A 317 0.44 22.09 -17.06
N ALA A 318 0.96 21.11 -16.32
CA ALA A 318 1.15 19.75 -16.82
C ALA A 318 -0.16 19.05 -17.23
N LEU A 319 -1.25 19.23 -16.47
CA LEU A 319 -2.55 18.64 -16.84
C LEU A 319 -3.10 19.22 -18.15
N ALA A 320 -3.06 20.53 -18.31
CA ALA A 320 -3.51 21.19 -19.54
C ALA A 320 -2.65 20.79 -20.75
N THR A 321 -1.32 20.73 -20.56
CA THR A 321 -0.40 20.24 -21.59
C THR A 321 -0.68 18.78 -21.94
N LEU A 322 -0.98 17.92 -20.96
CA LEU A 322 -1.32 16.52 -21.21
C LEU A 322 -2.63 16.39 -22.00
N GLN A 323 -3.66 17.17 -21.65
CA GLN A 323 -4.94 17.20 -22.37
C GLN A 323 -4.77 17.56 -23.86
N GLN A 324 -3.93 18.56 -24.15
CA GLN A 324 -3.66 19.02 -25.52
C GLN A 324 -2.89 17.99 -26.36
N ASN A 325 -2.05 17.18 -25.72
CA ASN A 325 -1.17 16.21 -26.40
C ASN A 325 -1.66 14.76 -26.26
N LEU A 326 -2.93 14.56 -25.91
CA LEU A 326 -3.52 13.24 -25.71
C LEU A 326 -3.86 12.62 -27.07
N SER A 327 -3.39 11.39 -27.30
CA SER A 327 -3.69 10.61 -28.49
C SER A 327 -4.01 9.16 -28.14
N GLU A 328 -4.70 8.45 -29.05
CA GLU A 328 -5.03 7.03 -28.87
C GLU A 328 -3.80 6.16 -28.72
N GLU A 329 -2.76 6.45 -29.50
CA GLU A 329 -1.49 5.73 -29.43
C GLU A 329 -0.84 5.86 -28.06
N ARG A 330 -0.77 7.07 -27.50
CA ARG A 330 -0.16 7.32 -26.19
C ARG A 330 -0.95 6.64 -25.07
N VAL A 331 -2.27 6.75 -25.09
CA VAL A 331 -3.14 6.10 -24.11
C VAL A 331 -2.98 4.59 -24.15
N ARG A 332 -3.01 3.99 -25.35
CA ARG A 332 -2.82 2.55 -25.54
C ARG A 332 -1.45 2.08 -25.09
N ALA A 333 -0.40 2.84 -25.40
CA ALA A 333 0.97 2.55 -24.97
C ALA A 333 1.11 2.60 -23.44
N ALA A 334 0.54 3.63 -22.80
CA ALA A 334 0.56 3.77 -21.34
C ALA A 334 -0.23 2.66 -20.64
N ALA A 335 -1.42 2.31 -21.15
CA ALA A 335 -2.22 1.20 -20.66
C ALA A 335 -1.49 -0.15 -20.79
N THR A 336 -0.89 -0.41 -21.96
CA THR A 336 -0.09 -1.62 -22.22
C THR A 336 1.11 -1.70 -21.27
N ALA A 337 1.80 -0.58 -21.06
CA ALA A 337 2.92 -0.50 -20.13
C ALA A 337 2.50 -0.76 -18.68
N ALA A 338 1.36 -0.22 -18.23
CA ALA A 338 0.80 -0.46 -16.91
C ALA A 338 0.46 -1.95 -16.70
N ARG A 339 -0.19 -2.60 -17.68
CA ARG A 339 -0.46 -4.05 -17.66
C ARG A 339 0.83 -4.85 -17.56
N ARG A 340 1.83 -4.54 -18.40
CA ARG A 340 3.13 -5.22 -18.39
C ARG A 340 3.84 -5.08 -17.04
N GLU A 341 3.82 -3.89 -16.45
CA GLU A 341 4.42 -3.64 -15.13
C GLU A 341 3.73 -4.45 -14.03
N MET A 342 2.39 -4.51 -14.04
CA MET A 342 1.62 -5.34 -13.10
C MET A 342 1.98 -6.82 -13.24
N LEU A 343 2.06 -7.36 -14.47
CA LEU A 343 2.47 -8.74 -14.71
C LEU A 343 3.92 -9.01 -14.28
N PHE A 344 4.83 -8.10 -14.61
CA PHE A 344 6.24 -8.23 -14.28
C PHE A 344 6.46 -8.19 -12.76
N TYR A 345 5.73 -7.32 -12.07
CA TYR A 345 5.75 -7.25 -10.63
C TYR A 345 5.21 -8.54 -10.00
N ALA A 346 4.07 -9.03 -10.45
CA ALA A 346 3.40 -10.23 -9.95
C ALA A 346 4.06 -11.56 -10.40
N ARG A 347 5.31 -11.54 -10.86
CA ARG A 347 6.00 -12.73 -11.40
C ARG A 347 6.37 -13.77 -10.35
N THR A 348 6.46 -13.38 -9.07
CA THR A 348 6.77 -14.29 -7.96
C THR A 348 5.52 -14.51 -7.10
N PRO A 349 5.37 -15.68 -6.43
CA PRO A 349 4.18 -15.97 -5.64
C PRO A 349 3.86 -14.93 -4.56
N ASP A 350 4.88 -14.38 -3.92
CA ASP A 350 4.74 -13.33 -2.89
C ASP A 350 4.18 -12.03 -3.46
N ARG A 351 4.69 -11.59 -4.62
CA ARG A 351 4.22 -10.37 -5.27
C ARG A 351 2.85 -10.54 -5.91
N MET A 352 2.54 -11.73 -6.43
CA MET A 352 1.18 -12.05 -6.87
C MET A 352 0.20 -12.04 -5.70
N ALA A 353 0.56 -12.63 -4.56
CA ALA A 353 -0.27 -12.60 -3.35
C ALA A 353 -0.49 -11.16 -2.86
N GLU A 354 0.54 -10.32 -2.94
CA GLU A 354 0.45 -8.89 -2.62
C GLU A 354 -0.51 -8.16 -3.57
N VAL A 355 -0.41 -8.36 -4.89
CA VAL A 355 -1.32 -7.75 -5.86
C VAL A 355 -2.76 -8.19 -5.61
N LEU A 356 -3.05 -9.49 -5.64
CA LEU A 356 -4.40 -10.03 -5.46
C LEU A 356 -5.01 -9.57 -4.14
N GLY A 357 -4.23 -9.69 -3.07
CA GLY A 357 -4.66 -9.31 -1.73
C GLY A 357 -4.87 -7.80 -1.57
N SER A 358 -4.01 -6.95 -2.15
CA SER A 358 -4.16 -5.50 -2.02
C SER A 358 -5.42 -4.97 -2.69
N PHE A 359 -5.86 -5.58 -3.79
CA PHE A 359 -7.13 -5.24 -4.42
C PHE A 359 -8.30 -5.70 -3.55
N ALA A 360 -8.27 -6.95 -3.11
CA ALA A 360 -9.35 -7.52 -2.32
C ALA A 360 -9.51 -6.85 -0.94
N ASP A 361 -8.43 -6.34 -0.34
CA ASP A 361 -8.49 -5.61 0.94
C ASP A 361 -9.34 -4.33 0.88
N ARG A 362 -9.53 -3.73 -0.31
CA ARG A 362 -10.20 -2.42 -0.47
C ARG A 362 -11.72 -2.54 -0.51
N ASP A 363 -12.23 -3.50 -1.27
CA ASP A 363 -13.65 -3.66 -1.59
C ASP A 363 -14.20 -5.04 -1.20
N GLY A 364 -13.36 -5.91 -0.63
CA GLY A 364 -13.72 -7.29 -0.30
C GLY A 364 -13.86 -8.20 -1.53
N ASP A 365 -13.51 -7.70 -2.72
CA ASP A 365 -13.73 -8.41 -3.98
C ASP A 365 -12.47 -9.16 -4.43
N ALA A 366 -12.57 -10.48 -4.41
CA ALA A 366 -11.50 -11.38 -4.78
C ALA A 366 -11.10 -11.31 -6.27
N GLU A 367 -11.97 -10.76 -7.13
CA GLU A 367 -11.73 -10.62 -8.58
C GLU A 367 -11.31 -9.19 -8.97
N ALA A 368 -11.24 -8.25 -8.02
CA ALA A 368 -10.95 -6.85 -8.30
C ALA A 368 -9.64 -6.64 -9.07
N ALA A 369 -8.58 -7.39 -8.74
CA ALA A 369 -7.30 -7.32 -9.45
C ALA A 369 -7.43 -7.76 -10.93
N GLN A 370 -8.17 -8.83 -11.19
CA GLN A 370 -8.37 -9.34 -12.55
C GLN A 370 -9.24 -8.39 -13.37
N ARG A 371 -10.31 -7.86 -12.76
CA ARG A 371 -11.20 -6.88 -13.39
C ARG A 371 -10.44 -5.60 -13.73
N PHE A 372 -9.64 -5.08 -12.81
CA PHE A 372 -8.79 -3.91 -13.06
C PHE A 372 -7.81 -4.16 -14.21
N TYR A 373 -7.14 -5.32 -14.22
CA TYR A 373 -6.23 -5.70 -15.30
C TYR A 373 -6.91 -5.77 -16.67
N ALA A 374 -8.13 -6.31 -16.73
CA ALA A 374 -8.93 -6.38 -17.95
C ALA A 374 -9.42 -4.99 -18.39
N GLN A 375 -9.84 -4.14 -17.45
CA GLN A 375 -10.28 -2.77 -17.74
C GLN A 375 -9.15 -1.90 -18.29
N LEU A 376 -7.91 -2.11 -17.87
CA LEU A 376 -6.77 -1.38 -18.45
C LEU A 376 -6.65 -1.57 -19.97
N GLU A 377 -7.04 -2.73 -20.50
CA GLU A 377 -7.01 -2.99 -21.96
C GLU A 377 -8.04 -2.17 -22.73
N GLN A 378 -9.11 -1.76 -22.07
CA GLN A 378 -10.25 -1.09 -22.68
C GLN A 378 -10.18 0.44 -22.52
N VAL A 379 -9.17 0.97 -21.82
CA VAL A 379 -9.02 2.40 -21.56
C VAL A 379 -8.93 3.18 -22.88
N SER A 380 -9.88 4.09 -23.06
CA SER A 380 -9.98 4.97 -24.22
C SER A 380 -9.43 6.38 -23.93
N VAL A 381 -9.14 7.13 -25.00
CA VAL A 381 -8.77 8.55 -24.91
C VAL A 381 -9.87 9.38 -24.27
N ALA A 382 -11.14 9.06 -24.54
CA ALA A 382 -12.29 9.79 -24.02
C ALA A 382 -12.38 9.66 -22.49
N GLU A 383 -12.12 8.48 -21.95
CA GLU A 383 -12.11 8.24 -20.49
C GLU A 383 -10.95 8.99 -19.81
N VAL A 384 -9.74 8.90 -20.36
CA VAL A 384 -8.59 9.64 -19.83
C VAL A 384 -8.83 11.15 -19.90
N ARG A 385 -9.39 11.65 -21.00
CA ARG A 385 -9.74 13.08 -21.15
C ARG A 385 -10.73 13.51 -20.06
N ARG A 386 -11.79 12.73 -19.83
CA ARG A 386 -12.79 12.98 -18.78
C ARG A 386 -12.14 13.05 -17.40
N VAL A 387 -11.23 12.12 -17.08
CA VAL A 387 -10.45 12.16 -15.83
C VAL A 387 -9.66 13.47 -15.73
N LEU A 388 -8.91 13.85 -16.77
CA LEU A 388 -8.10 15.08 -16.75
C LEU A 388 -8.96 16.35 -16.61
N GLU A 389 -10.14 16.39 -17.25
CA GLU A 389 -11.11 17.50 -17.12
C GLU A 389 -11.59 17.63 -15.67
N GLN A 390 -11.99 16.52 -15.05
CA GLN A 390 -12.42 16.50 -13.66
C GLN A 390 -11.29 16.89 -12.69
N LEU A 391 -10.05 16.45 -12.94
CA LEU A 391 -8.88 16.85 -12.12
C LEU A 391 -8.59 18.34 -12.25
N THR A 392 -8.73 18.92 -13.43
CA THR A 392 -8.48 20.35 -13.69
C THR A 392 -9.50 21.25 -12.96
N ALA A 393 -10.72 20.76 -12.76
CA ALA A 393 -11.75 21.45 -12.00
C ALA A 393 -11.55 21.41 -10.48
N ARG A 394 -10.58 20.62 -9.98
CA ARG A 394 -10.32 20.44 -8.55
C ARG A 394 -9.13 21.28 -8.09
N THR A 395 -9.21 21.80 -6.86
CA THR A 395 -8.07 22.45 -6.20
C THR A 395 -7.06 21.39 -5.75
N PRO A 396 -5.80 21.43 -6.19
CA PRO A 396 -4.82 20.45 -5.76
C PRO A 396 -4.25 20.76 -4.38
N ALA A 397 -3.94 19.70 -3.62
CA ALA A 397 -3.01 19.78 -2.51
C ALA A 397 -1.59 20.04 -3.05
N ARG A 398 -0.84 20.92 -2.37
CA ARG A 398 0.51 21.32 -2.78
C ARG A 398 1.46 21.26 -1.60
N VAL A 399 2.65 20.74 -1.84
CA VAL A 399 3.74 20.71 -0.86
C VAL A 399 5.02 21.18 -1.54
N ASP A 400 5.80 22.02 -0.87
CA ASP A 400 7.05 22.56 -1.39
C ASP A 400 8.10 22.51 -0.28
N ILE A 401 9.18 21.78 -0.51
CA ILE A 401 10.34 21.72 0.38
C ILE A 401 11.53 22.30 -0.38
N PRO A 402 11.98 23.52 -0.05
CA PRO A 402 13.14 24.11 -0.70
C PRO A 402 14.42 23.33 -0.34
N PRO A 403 15.45 23.36 -1.22
CA PRO A 403 16.75 22.81 -0.85
C PRO A 403 17.33 23.59 0.33
N GLN A 404 17.98 22.90 1.25
CA GLN A 404 18.73 23.53 2.32
C GLN A 404 19.94 24.25 1.74
N VAL A 405 20.02 25.55 2.01
CA VAL A 405 21.21 26.35 1.70
C VAL A 405 22.15 26.19 2.89
N PRO A 406 23.32 25.55 2.75
CA PRO A 406 24.27 25.47 3.85
C PRO A 406 24.62 26.89 4.29
N ALA A 407 24.57 27.16 5.59
CA ALA A 407 24.97 28.44 6.14
C ALA A 407 26.38 28.76 5.61
N ARG A 408 26.52 29.87 4.88
CA ARG A 408 27.85 30.33 4.46
C ARG A 408 28.66 30.53 5.73
N ARG A 409 29.72 29.74 5.92
CA ARG A 409 30.72 30.00 6.96
C ARG A 409 31.36 31.35 6.59
N THR A 410 30.96 32.40 7.31
CA THR A 410 31.54 33.74 7.25
C THR A 410 32.92 33.75 7.88
#